data_AF-A0A2E5IKY5-F1
#
_entry.id   AF-A0A2E5IKY5-F1
#
_cell.length_a   1.000
_cell.length_b   1.000
_cell.length_c   1.000
_cell.angle_alpha   90.00
_cell.angle_beta   90.00
_cell.angle_gamma   90.00
#
_symmetry.space_group_name_H-M   'P 1'
#
loop_
_entity.id
_entity.type
_entity.pdbx_description
1 polymer ?
#
loop_
_entity_poly.entity_id
_entity_poly.type
_entity_poly.pdbx_seq_one_letter_code
_entity_poly.pdbx_strand_id
1 'polypeptide(L)' 'MNSFLERLTSVIHWIAFLITLAVAYMVFTDPYISSDSTPLFFKVIIVLIPNTIGWLIKYISTGDSNFFPFGK' A
#
# COMPACT_ATOMS: atom_id res chain seq x y z
N MET A 1 6.91 -20.54 14.75
CA MET A 1 5.98 -19.39 14.84
C MET A 1 6.39 -18.26 13.89
N ASN A 2 7.69 -17.92 13.84
CA ASN A 2 8.23 -16.89 12.94
C ASN A 2 7.85 -17.09 11.46
N SER A 3 7.97 -18.30 10.91
CA SER A 3 7.64 -18.53 9.49
C SER A 3 6.14 -18.36 9.15
N PHE A 4 5.25 -18.56 10.12
CA PHE A 4 3.82 -18.31 9.91
C PHE A 4 3.54 -16.80 9.88
N LEU A 5 4.11 -16.05 10.84
CA LEU A 5 3.98 -14.60 10.89
C LEU A 5 4.60 -13.92 9.68
N GLU A 6 5.75 -14.39 9.21
CA GLU A 6 6.38 -13.92 7.97
C GLU A 6 5.48 -14.10 6.75
N ARG A 7 4.89 -15.29 6.59
CA ARG A 7 3.95 -15.56 5.49
C ARG A 7 2.69 -14.72 5.59
N LEU A 8 2.10 -14.62 6.78
CA LEU A 8 0.88 -13.86 7.01
C LEU A 8 1.09 -12.36 6.72
N THR A 9 2.15 -11.78 7.26
CA THR A 9 2.47 -10.36 7.07
C THR A 9 2.89 -10.05 5.64
N SER A 10 3.55 -10.99 4.96
CA SER A 10 3.80 -10.90 3.52
C SER A 10 2.49 -10.86 2.71
N VAL A 11 1.51 -11.72 3.02
CA VAL A 11 0.20 -11.70 2.36
C VAL A 11 -0.54 -10.40 2.63
N ILE A 12 -0.53 -9.91 3.88
CA ILE A 12 -1.13 -8.61 4.24
C ILE A 12 -0.50 -7.47 3.43
N HIS A 13 0.83 -7.47 3.29
CA HIS A 13 1.54 -6.45 2.50
C HIS A 13 1.17 -6.51 1.01
N TRP A 14 1.05 -7.72 0.43
CA TRP A 14 0.56 -7.87 -0.95
C TRP A 14 -0.86 -7.35 -1.14
N ILE A 15 -1.77 -7.64 -0.20
CA ILE A 15 -3.15 -7.14 -0.25
C ILE A 15 -3.16 -5.60 -0.19
N ALA A 16 -2.39 -5.01 0.74
CA ALA A 16 -2.26 -3.57 0.88
C ALA A 16 -1.70 -2.88 -0.38
N PHE A 17 -0.74 -3.54 -1.05
CA PHE A 17 -0.21 -3.09 -2.33
C PHE A 17 -1.28 -3.12 -3.44
N LEU A 18 -2.06 -4.21 -3.54
CA LEU A 18 -3.15 -4.30 -4.52
C LEU A 18 -4.24 -3.24 -4.28
N ILE A 19 -4.59 -2.97 -3.01
CA ILE A 19 -5.51 -1.89 -2.65
C ILE A 19 -4.94 -0.54 -3.10
N THR A 20 -3.65 -0.31 -2.90
CA THR A 20 -2.97 0.92 -3.35
C THR A 20 -3.09 1.11 -4.86
N LEU A 21 -2.91 0.05 -5.66
CA LEU A 21 -3.11 0.11 -7.11
C LEU A 21 -4.56 0.42 -7.49
N ALA A 22 -5.53 -0.18 -6.79
CA ALA A 22 -6.95 0.08 -7.02
C ALA A 22 -7.32 1.54 -6.67
N VAL A 23 -6.82 2.05 -5.54
CA VAL A 23 -7.03 3.45 -5.14
C VAL A 23 -6.35 4.41 -6.11
N ALA A 24 -5.13 4.10 -6.57
CA ALA A 24 -4.45 4.88 -7.60
C ALA A 24 -5.31 4.96 -8.87
N TYR A 25 -5.81 3.83 -9.34
CA TYR A 25 -6.68 3.77 -10.51
C TYR A 25 -7.92 4.65 -10.31
N MET A 26 -8.64 4.53 -9.20
CA MET A 26 -9.82 5.37 -8.92
C MET A 26 -9.47 6.86 -8.86
N VAL A 27 -8.43 7.24 -8.11
CA VAL A 27 -8.04 8.65 -7.92
C VAL A 27 -7.63 9.34 -9.23
N PHE A 28 -7.01 8.60 -10.16
CA PHE A 28 -6.49 9.17 -11.40
C PHE A 28 -7.38 8.95 -12.63
N THR A 29 -8.31 7.98 -12.61
CA THR A 29 -9.14 7.66 -13.78
C THR A 29 -10.63 7.88 -13.57
N ASP A 30 -11.12 7.88 -12.33
CA ASP A 30 -12.54 8.13 -12.06
C ASP A 30 -12.84 9.62 -12.32
N PRO A 31 -13.70 9.97 -13.30
CA PRO A 31 -13.97 11.35 -13.65
C PRO A 31 -14.48 12.20 -12.48
N TYR A 32 -15.19 11.59 -11.52
CA TYR A 32 -15.76 12.27 -10.36
C TYR A 32 -14.68 12.63 -9.31
N ILE A 33 -13.63 11.81 -9.20
CA ILE A 33 -12.54 11.99 -8.23
C ILE A 33 -11.35 12.72 -8.87
N SER A 34 -11.09 12.46 -10.15
CA SER A 34 -9.99 13.07 -10.90
C SER A 34 -10.24 14.54 -11.18
N SER A 35 -11.50 14.95 -11.40
CA SER A 35 -11.88 16.35 -11.62
C SER A 35 -11.80 17.22 -10.38
N ASP A 36 -11.62 16.60 -9.21
CA ASP A 36 -11.53 17.34 -7.96
C ASP A 36 -10.23 18.18 -7.91
N SER A 37 -10.37 19.39 -7.38
CA SER A 37 -9.32 20.42 -7.26
C SER A 37 -8.22 20.07 -6.27
N THR A 38 -8.29 18.89 -5.66
CA THR A 38 -7.26 18.35 -4.77
C THR A 38 -5.88 18.38 -5.46
N PRO A 39 -4.86 19.03 -4.86
CA PRO A 39 -3.53 19.07 -5.43
C PRO A 39 -2.94 17.68 -5.62
N LEU A 40 -2.15 17.51 -6.69
CA LEU A 40 -1.51 16.22 -7.03
C LEU A 40 -0.77 15.60 -5.84
N PHE A 41 -0.08 16.42 -5.05
CA PHE A 41 0.64 15.98 -3.85
C PHE A 41 -0.27 15.23 -2.86
N PHE A 42 -1.46 15.76 -2.57
CA PHE A 42 -2.41 15.11 -1.67
C PHE A 42 -2.98 13.83 -2.28
N LYS A 43 -3.23 13.80 -3.59
CA LYS A 43 -3.66 12.58 -4.30
C LYS A 43 -2.62 11.46 -4.15
N VAL A 44 -1.34 11.77 -4.36
CA VAL A 44 -0.25 10.80 -4.19
C VAL A 44 -0.15 10.30 -2.75
N ILE A 45 -0.26 11.19 -1.75
CA ILE A 45 -0.27 10.78 -0.34
C ILE A 45 -1.39 9.79 -0.06
N ILE A 46 -2.63 10.12 -0.45
CA ILE A 46 -3.82 9.28 -0.21
C ILE A 46 -3.62 7.89 -0.82
N VAL A 47 -3.11 7.84 -2.05
CA VAL A 47 -2.85 6.59 -2.75
C VAL A 47 -1.83 5.72 -2.02
N LEU A 48 -0.79 6.30 -1.41
CA LEU A 48 0.27 5.54 -0.74
C LEU A 48 -0.09 5.03 0.66
N ILE A 49 -1.18 5.52 1.27
CA ILE A 49 -1.59 5.13 2.63
C ILE A 49 -1.73 3.62 2.79
N PRO A 50 -2.47 2.89 1.93
CA PRO A 50 -2.70 1.46 2.14
C PRO A 50 -1.37 0.69 2.12
N ASN A 51 -0.50 0.93 1.12
CA ASN A 51 0.80 0.26 1.03
C ASN A 51 1.69 0.59 2.23
N THR A 52 1.68 1.86 2.68
CA THR A 52 2.47 2.28 3.85
C THR A 52 2.04 1.54 5.12
N ILE A 53 0.74 1.34 5.32
CA ILE A 53 0.21 0.56 6.45
C ILE A 53 0.64 -0.92 6.32
N GLY A 54 0.49 -1.53 5.14
CA GLY A 54 0.89 -2.91 4.90
C GLY A 54 2.39 -3.14 5.13
N TRP A 55 3.21 -2.22 4.64
CA TRP A 55 4.65 -2.21 4.85
C TRP A 55 5.00 -2.07 6.33
N LEU A 56 4.40 -1.11 7.04
CA LEU A 56 4.67 -0.88 8.46
C LEU A 56 4.34 -2.13 9.31
N ILE A 57 3.22 -2.80 9.02
CA ILE A 57 2.84 -4.06 9.69
C ILE A 57 3.91 -5.13 9.43
N LYS A 58 4.36 -5.30 8.19
CA LYS A 58 5.41 -6.26 7.83
C LYS A 58 6.74 -5.92 8.52
N TYR A 59 7.14 -4.66 8.50
CA TYR A 59 8.37 -4.17 9.12
C TYR A 59 8.41 -4.43 10.63
N ILE A 60 7.35 -4.07 11.36
CA ILE A 60 7.26 -4.31 12.81
C ILE A 60 7.27 -5.80 13.14
N SER A 61 6.64 -6.62 12.29
CA SER A 61 6.47 -8.06 12.57
C SER A 61 7.68 -8.91 12.18
N THR A 62 8.45 -8.51 11.17
CA THR A 62 9.50 -9.34 10.55
C THR A 62 10.86 -8.67 10.47
N GLY A 63 10.94 -7.35 10.69
CA GLY A 63 12.16 -6.56 10.47
C GLY A 63 12.46 -6.25 9.00
N ASP A 64 11.66 -6.76 8.05
CA ASP A 64 11.84 -6.51 6.62
C ASP A 64 11.46 -5.06 6.26
N SER A 65 12.45 -4.29 5.80
CA SER A 65 12.31 -2.88 5.45
C SER A 65 11.88 -2.64 4.01
N ASN A 66 11.69 -3.69 3.19
CA ASN A 66 11.27 -3.55 1.79
C ASN A 66 9.87 -2.95 1.69
N PHE A 67 9.79 -1.70 1.18
CA PHE A 67 8.52 -1.00 0.96
C PHE A 67 7.60 -1.68 -0.05
N PHE A 68 8.17 -2.44 -0.98
CA PHE A 68 7.40 -3.22 -1.93
C PHE A 68 7.32 -4.69 -1.49
N PRO A 69 6.20 -5.38 -1.75
CA PRO A 69 6.02 -6.75 -1.30
C PRO A 69 6.82 -7.78 -2.12
N PHE A 70 7.54 -7.35 -3.17
CA PHE A 70 8.38 -8.16 -4.05
C PHE A 70 9.89 -7.98 -3.81
N GLY A 71 10.30 -7.28 -2.75
CA GLY A 71 11.69 -7.21 -2.29
C GLY A 71 12.12 -8.46 -1.51
N LYS A 72 13.35 -8.92 -1.72
CA LYS A 72 13.99 -10.02 -0.97
C LYS A 72 14.46 -9.57 0.40
#